data_AF-A0A370MWL3-F1
#
_entry.id   AF-A0A370MWL3-F1
#
_cell.length_a   1.000
_cell.length_b   1.000
_cell.length_c   1.000
_cell.angle_alpha   90.00
_cell.angle_beta   90.00
_cell.angle_gamma   90.00
#
_symmetry.space_group_name_H-M   'P 1'
#
loop_
_entity.id
_entity.type
_entity.pdbx_description
1 polymer ?
#
loop_
_entity_poly.entity_id
_entity_poly.type
_entity_poly.pdbx_seq_one_letter_code
_entity_poly.pdbx_strand_id
1 'polypeptide(L)'
;MIKTFTVLLACQCLGELIAYAGNLPIPGAVIGLILLLASLSLRPGLSSAIESDSLALLRFLPLLFVPAGVGIMVFAGRVAHDLLPMALSVVVSTALTIVVTALVGQGLCALWPPRAAPLTTPFASALHADGNTAPAAAEIAKVDTP
;
A
#
# COMPACT_ATOMS: atom_id res chain seq x y z
N MET A 1 14.25 -17.96 -4.69
CA MET A 1 14.13 -17.05 -5.85
C MET A 1 13.42 -17.67 -7.06
N ILE A 2 13.96 -18.72 -7.70
CA ILE A 2 13.40 -19.24 -8.98
C ILE A 2 11.95 -19.73 -8.81
N LYS A 3 11.65 -20.50 -7.75
CA LYS A 3 10.30 -20.99 -7.48
C LYS A 3 9.27 -19.85 -7.41
N THR A 4 9.60 -18.80 -6.67
CA THR A 4 8.75 -17.62 -6.53
C THR A 4 8.57 -16.89 -7.85
N PHE A 5 9.66 -16.66 -8.60
CA PHE A 5 9.60 -16.02 -9.90
C PHE A 5 8.75 -16.83 -10.91
N THR A 6 8.89 -18.16 -10.92
CA THR A 6 8.05 -19.05 -11.74
C THR A 6 6.58 -18.95 -11.37
N VAL A 7 6.25 -18.90 -10.07
CA VAL A 7 4.84 -18.73 -9.63
C VAL A 7 4.29 -17.37 -10.06
N LEU A 8 5.05 -16.29 -9.88
CA LEU A 8 4.65 -14.95 -10.31
C LEU A 8 4.45 -14.88 -11.82
N LEU A 9 5.40 -15.40 -12.61
CA LEU A 9 5.28 -15.41 -14.07
C LEU A 9 4.20 -16.36 -14.58
N ALA A 10 4.01 -17.53 -13.97
CA ALA A 10 2.93 -18.43 -14.35
C ALA A 10 1.58 -17.75 -14.14
N CYS A 11 1.42 -17.05 -13.02
CA CYS A 11 0.21 -16.31 -12.73
C CYS A 11 0.00 -15.13 -13.68
N GLN A 12 1.06 -14.38 -13.98
CA GLN A 12 1.07 -13.32 -14.98
C GLN A 12 0.67 -13.82 -16.37
N CYS A 13 1.26 -14.92 -16.84
CA CYS A 13 0.97 -15.51 -18.14
C CYS A 13 -0.46 -16.06 -18.21
N LEU A 14 -0.97 -16.65 -17.12
CA LEU A 14 -2.37 -17.08 -17.05
C LEU A 14 -3.32 -15.88 -17.10
N GLY A 15 -3.01 -14.80 -16.37
CA GLY A 15 -3.78 -13.56 -16.42
C GLY A 15 -3.78 -12.91 -17.80
N GLU A 16 -2.63 -12.91 -18.47
CA GLU A 16 -2.49 -12.45 -19.87
C GLU A 16 -3.28 -13.32 -20.84
N LEU A 17 -3.22 -14.65 -20.69
CA LEU A 17 -4.00 -15.57 -21.50
C LEU A 17 -5.51 -15.33 -21.34
N ILE A 18 -5.98 -15.08 -20.11
CA ILE A 18 -7.38 -14.78 -19.83
C ILE A 18 -7.77 -13.41 -20.38
N ALA A 19 -6.96 -12.38 -20.19
CA ALA A 19 -7.20 -11.04 -20.73
C ALA A 19 -7.31 -11.08 -22.26
N TYR A 20 -6.37 -11.78 -22.90
CA TYR A 20 -6.32 -11.93 -24.34
C TYR A 20 -7.51 -12.75 -24.88
N ALA A 21 -7.80 -13.90 -24.27
CA ALA A 21 -8.92 -14.76 -24.68
C ALA A 21 -10.29 -14.10 -24.43
N GLY A 22 -10.42 -13.33 -23.35
CA GLY A 22 -11.64 -12.60 -22.99
C GLY A 22 -11.79 -11.24 -23.67
N ASN A 23 -10.80 -10.80 -24.45
CA ASN A 23 -10.73 -9.46 -25.07
C ASN A 23 -11.01 -8.32 -24.05
N LEU A 24 -10.51 -8.47 -22.82
CA LEU A 24 -10.78 -7.53 -21.75
C LEU A 24 -9.88 -6.29 -21.88
N PRO A 25 -10.39 -5.06 -21.65
CA PRO A 25 -9.61 -3.82 -21.72
C PRO A 25 -8.73 -3.60 -20.47
N ILE A 26 -8.27 -4.68 -19.84
CA ILE A 26 -7.51 -4.66 -18.59
C ILE A 26 -6.17 -5.37 -18.83
N PRO A 27 -5.03 -4.81 -18.38
CA PRO A 27 -3.75 -5.49 -18.50
C PRO A 27 -3.80 -6.87 -17.83
N GLY A 28 -3.29 -7.91 -18.51
CA GLY A 28 -3.26 -9.26 -17.97
C GLY A 28 -2.54 -9.38 -16.62
N ALA A 29 -1.64 -8.43 -16.32
CA ALA A 29 -0.97 -8.33 -15.03
C ALA A 29 -1.92 -8.12 -13.84
N VAL A 30 -3.00 -7.34 -14.04
CA VAL A 30 -3.99 -7.12 -12.99
C VAL A 30 -4.77 -8.41 -12.71
N ILE A 31 -5.10 -9.16 -13.77
CA ILE A 31 -5.77 -10.47 -13.65
C ILE A 31 -4.84 -11.47 -12.97
N GLY A 32 -3.56 -11.52 -13.36
CA GLY A 32 -2.54 -12.34 -12.70
C GLY A 32 -2.41 -12.01 -11.22
N LEU A 33 -2.43 -10.73 -10.83
CA LEU A 33 -2.42 -10.33 -9.42
C LEU A 33 -3.62 -10.88 -8.64
N ILE A 34 -4.82 -10.83 -9.23
CA ILE A 34 -6.05 -11.36 -8.62
C ILE A 34 -5.97 -12.88 -8.46
N LEU A 35 -5.47 -13.59 -9.48
CA LEU A 35 -5.25 -15.04 -9.42
C LEU A 35 -4.22 -15.44 -8.37
N LEU A 36 -3.15 -14.67 -8.23
CA LEU A 36 -2.12 -14.88 -7.22
C LEU A 36 -2.71 -14.67 -5.82
N LEU A 37 -3.48 -13.60 -5.64
CA LEU A 37 -4.17 -13.30 -4.39
C LEU A 37 -5.15 -14.40 -4.00
N ALA A 38 -5.95 -14.89 -4.95
CA ALA A 38 -6.84 -16.02 -4.73
C ALA A 38 -6.04 -17.28 -4.33
N SER A 39 -4.95 -17.57 -5.03
CA SER A 39 -4.09 -18.72 -4.73
C SER A 39 -3.47 -18.65 -3.33
N LEU A 40 -3.06 -17.45 -2.89
CA LEU A 40 -2.51 -17.22 -1.55
C LEU A 40 -3.59 -17.36 -0.47
N SER A 41 -4.80 -16.87 -0.75
CA SER A 41 -5.94 -16.97 0.16
C SER A 41 -6.36 -18.42 0.38
N LEU A 42 -6.32 -19.26 -0.67
CA LEU A 42 -6.65 -20.69 -0.58
C LEU A 42 -5.51 -21.54 0.02
N ARG A 43 -4.25 -21.08 -0.06
CA ARG A 43 -3.07 -21.84 0.37
C ARG A 43 -2.13 -20.97 1.21
N PRO A 44 -2.36 -20.84 2.54
CA PRO A 44 -1.52 -20.00 3.40
C PRO A 44 -0.05 -20.42 3.45
N GLY A 45 0.24 -21.72 3.30
CA GLY A 45 1.63 -22.22 3.22
C GLY A 45 2.40 -21.80 1.96
N LEU A 46 1.70 -21.31 0.91
CA LEU A 46 2.35 -20.73 -0.26
C LEU A 46 2.86 -19.32 0.05
N SER A 47 2.14 -18.55 0.87
CA SER A 47 2.49 -17.18 1.26
C SER A 47 3.86 -17.14 1.93
N SER A 48 4.07 -17.96 2.97
CA SER A 48 5.35 -18.02 3.69
C SER A 48 6.51 -18.47 2.81
N ALA A 49 6.24 -19.28 1.76
CA ALA A 49 7.26 -19.79 0.86
C ALA A 49 7.73 -18.76 -0.18
N ILE A 50 6.89 -17.80 -0.55
CA ILE A 50 7.19 -16.81 -1.61
C ILE A 50 7.47 -15.41 -1.08
N GLU A 51 7.10 -15.09 0.16
CA GLU A 51 7.20 -13.74 0.75
C GLU A 51 8.63 -13.18 0.72
N SER A 52 9.61 -13.92 1.26
CA SER A 52 11.00 -13.47 1.33
C SER A 52 11.61 -13.23 -0.05
N ASP A 53 11.28 -14.08 -1.03
CA ASP A 53 11.76 -13.96 -2.40
C ASP A 53 11.08 -12.79 -3.13
N SER A 54 9.78 -12.60 -2.88
CA SER A 54 9.00 -11.52 -3.49
C SER A 54 9.50 -10.16 -3.01
N LEU A 55 9.78 -10.00 -1.72
CA LEU A 55 10.39 -8.80 -1.16
C LEU A 55 11.76 -8.49 -1.78
N ALA A 56 12.57 -9.51 -2.06
CA ALA A 56 13.83 -9.32 -2.76
C ALA A 56 13.61 -8.85 -4.22
N LEU A 57 12.60 -9.37 -4.92
CA LEU A 57 12.23 -8.93 -6.27
C LEU A 57 11.77 -7.47 -6.29
N LEU A 58 11.06 -6.99 -5.25
CA LEU A 58 10.68 -5.59 -5.12
C LEU A 58 11.90 -4.65 -5.11
N ARG A 59 13.06 -5.10 -4.63
CA ARG A 59 14.31 -4.31 -4.68
C ARG A 59 14.85 -4.13 -6.10
N PHE A 60 14.47 -5.03 -7.01
CA PHE A 60 14.82 -4.98 -8.44
C PHE A 60 13.73 -4.32 -9.29
N LEU A 61 12.60 -3.90 -8.70
CA LEU A 61 11.53 -3.16 -9.39
C LEU A 61 12.04 -1.94 -10.18
N PRO A 62 13.06 -1.16 -9.73
CA PRO A 62 13.65 -0.11 -10.54
C PRO A 62 14.13 -0.57 -11.92
N LEU A 63 14.65 -1.79 -12.05
CA LEU A 63 15.06 -2.36 -13.34
C LEU A 63 13.86 -2.59 -14.27
N LEU A 64 12.68 -2.90 -13.74
CA LEU A 64 11.45 -3.06 -14.52
C LEU A 64 10.85 -1.72 -14.98
N PHE A 65 11.15 -0.63 -14.26
CA PHE A 65 10.75 0.72 -14.67
C PHE A 65 11.66 1.34 -15.73
N VAL A 66 12.90 0.86 -15.89
CA VAL A 66 13.80 1.36 -16.95
C VAL A 66 13.19 1.17 -18.35
N PRO A 67 12.72 -0.02 -18.76
CA PRO A 67 12.04 -0.21 -20.05
C PRO A 67 10.83 0.70 -20.24
N ALA A 68 10.00 0.84 -19.20
CA ALA A 68 8.83 1.72 -19.23
C ALA A 68 9.23 3.19 -19.42
N GLY A 69 10.28 3.65 -18.72
CA GLY A 69 10.81 5.01 -18.86
C GLY A 69 11.43 5.28 -20.23
N VAL A 70 12.19 4.33 -20.78
CA VAL A 70 12.77 4.45 -22.13
C VAL A 70 11.68 4.52 -23.20
N GLY A 71 10.57 3.79 -23.03
CA GLY A 71 9.41 3.89 -23.91
C GLY A 71 8.81 5.31 -23.95
N ILE A 72 8.74 5.98 -22.79
CA ILE A 72 8.27 7.37 -22.71
C ILE A 72 9.29 8.32 -23.37
N MET A 73 10.59 8.03 -23.28
CA MET A 73 11.62 8.88 -23.90
C MET A 73 11.53 8.96 -25.42
N VAL A 74 10.92 7.98 -26.10
CA VAL A 74 10.63 8.07 -27.55
C VAL A 74 9.74 9.27 -27.87
N PHE A 75 8.86 9.65 -26.94
CA PHE A 75 7.97 10.80 -27.06
C PHE A 75 8.50 12.04 -26.31
N ALA A 76 9.74 12.01 -25.81
CA ALA A 76 10.31 13.07 -24.98
C ALA A 76 10.25 14.45 -25.63
N GLY A 77 10.44 14.55 -26.95
CA GLY A 77 10.36 15.83 -27.66
C GLY A 77 8.97 16.47 -27.63
N ARG A 78 7.90 15.66 -27.70
CA ARG A 78 6.51 16.13 -27.58
C ARG A 78 6.14 16.41 -26.13
N VAL A 79 6.58 15.53 -25.22
CA VAL A 79 6.40 15.71 -23.79
C VAL A 79 7.05 17.01 -23.32
N ALA A 80 8.27 17.34 -23.78
CA ALA A 80 9.02 18.55 -23.43
C ALA A 80 8.25 19.86 -23.73
N HIS A 81 7.51 19.89 -24.84
CA HIS A 81 6.73 21.07 -25.24
C HIS A 81 5.47 21.24 -24.38
N ASP A 82 4.87 20.13 -23.95
CA ASP A 82 3.59 20.10 -23.23
C ASP A 82 3.75 19.68 -21.75
N LEU A 83 4.96 19.80 -21.17
CA LEU A 83 5.25 19.42 -19.78
C LEU A 83 4.36 20.14 -18.78
N LEU A 84 4.15 21.44 -18.99
CA LEU A 84 3.40 22.29 -18.08
C LEU A 84 1.90 21.88 -18.01
N PRO A 85 1.17 21.74 -19.14
CA PRO A 85 -0.20 21.25 -19.11
C PRO A 85 -0.30 19.79 -18.62
N MET A 86 0.65 18.92 -18.94
CA MET A 86 0.68 17.55 -18.40
C MET A 86 0.83 17.54 -16.88
N ALA A 87 1.83 18.23 -16.34
CA ALA A 87 2.06 18.30 -14.90
C ALA A 87 0.86 18.89 -14.16
N LEU A 88 0.28 19.97 -14.70
CA LEU A 88 -0.90 20.60 -14.10
C LEU A 88 -2.11 19.65 -14.14
N SER A 89 -2.36 18.95 -15.24
CA SER A 89 -3.45 17.97 -15.32
C SER A 89 -3.27 16.80 -14.35
N VAL A 90 -2.05 16.29 -14.17
CA VAL A 90 -1.74 15.22 -13.20
C VAL A 90 -1.96 15.71 -11.77
N VAL A 91 -1.44 16.89 -11.42
CA VAL A 91 -1.60 17.45 -10.07
C VAL A 91 -3.07 17.73 -9.75
N VAL A 92 -3.79 18.40 -10.66
CA VAL A 92 -5.20 18.73 -10.48
C VAL A 92 -6.06 17.47 -10.42
N SER A 93 -5.86 16.50 -11.31
CA SER A 93 -6.62 15.24 -11.29
C SER A 93 -6.34 14.42 -10.03
N THR A 94 -5.10 14.38 -9.55
CA THR A 94 -4.73 13.69 -8.31
C THR A 94 -5.38 14.36 -7.10
N ALA A 95 -5.26 15.69 -6.98
CA ALA A 95 -5.88 16.45 -5.90
C ALA A 95 -7.40 16.28 -5.90
N LEU A 96 -8.03 16.38 -7.08
CA LEU A 96 -9.46 16.18 -7.24
C LEU A 96 -9.88 14.76 -6.84
N THR A 97 -9.14 13.74 -7.30
CA THR A 97 -9.41 12.34 -6.94
C THR A 97 -9.34 12.12 -5.44
N ILE A 98 -8.35 12.70 -4.77
CA ILE A 98 -8.22 12.62 -3.30
C ILE A 98 -9.41 13.28 -2.60
N VAL A 99 -9.78 14.50 -3.01
CA VAL A 99 -10.92 15.23 -2.42
C VAL A 99 -12.23 14.46 -2.62
N VAL A 100 -12.49 13.99 -3.83
CA VAL A 100 -13.71 13.22 -4.14
C VAL A 100 -13.72 11.91 -3.34
N THR A 101 -12.60 11.18 -3.30
CA THR A 101 -12.49 9.93 -2.51
C THR A 101 -12.73 10.19 -1.03
N ALA A 102 -12.19 11.29 -0.49
CA ALA A 102 -12.41 11.68 0.90
C ALA A 102 -13.87 12.04 1.19
N LEU A 103 -14.52 12.81 0.31
CA LEU A 103 -15.94 13.17 0.45
C LEU A 103 -16.86 11.94 0.34
N VAL A 104 -16.60 11.05 -0.62
CA VAL A 104 -17.34 9.79 -0.77
C VAL A 104 -17.11 8.89 0.44
N GLY A 105 -15.87 8.79 0.92
CA GLY A 105 -15.54 8.04 2.12
C GLY A 105 -16.24 8.59 3.37
N GLN A 106 -16.24 9.92 3.57
CA GLN A 106 -16.98 10.57 4.66
C GLN A 106 -18.48 10.38 4.53
N GLY A 107 -19.02 10.48 3.31
CA GLY A 107 -20.43 10.18 3.03
C GLY A 107 -20.78 8.74 3.39
N LEU A 108 -19.98 7.77 2.96
CA LEU A 108 -20.18 6.37 3.28
C LEU A 108 -20.09 6.11 4.80
N CYS A 109 -19.15 6.72 5.50
CA CYS A 109 -19.05 6.64 6.96
C CYS A 109 -20.21 7.34 7.68
N ALA A 110 -20.80 8.39 7.10
CA ALA A 110 -22.00 9.03 7.63
C ALA A 110 -23.26 8.17 7.43
N LEU A 111 -23.33 7.42 6.32
CA LEU A 111 -24.40 6.46 6.02
C LEU A 111 -24.24 5.12 6.76
N TRP A 112 -23.00 4.71 7.03
CA TRP A 112 -22.67 3.51 7.80
C TRP A 112 -21.99 3.93 9.10
N PRO A 113 -22.76 4.33 10.13
CA PRO A 113 -22.18 4.72 11.41
C PRO A 113 -21.25 3.62 11.89
N PRO A 114 -19.97 3.94 12.16
CA PRO A 114 -19.03 2.96 12.67
C PRO A 114 -19.64 2.29 13.89
N ARG A 115 -19.74 0.95 13.86
CA ARG A 115 -19.98 0.18 15.08
C ARG A 115 -18.70 0.33 15.89
N ALA A 116 -18.60 1.44 16.61
CA ALA A 116 -17.50 1.72 17.51
C ALA A 116 -17.53 0.61 18.57
N ALA A 117 -16.77 -0.46 18.36
CA ALA A 117 -16.21 -1.16 19.49
C ALA A 117 -15.31 -0.12 20.16
N PRO A 118 -15.62 0.32 21.39
CA PRO A 118 -14.77 1.27 22.07
C PRO A 118 -13.37 0.68 22.07
N LEU A 119 -12.41 1.44 21.54
CA LEU A 119 -11.00 1.19 21.77
C LEU A 119 -10.77 1.45 23.27
N THR A 120 -11.20 0.51 24.12
CA THR A 120 -10.72 0.36 25.49
C THR A 120 -9.29 -0.15 25.40
N THR A 121 -8.42 0.67 24.81
CA THR A 121 -6.99 0.42 24.84
C THR A 121 -6.52 0.89 26.23
N PRO A 122 -5.84 0.03 27.01
CA PRO A 122 -5.25 0.39 28.31
C PRO A 122 -4.25 1.57 28.20
N PHE A 123 -3.88 1.96 26.98
CA PHE A 123 -3.10 3.15 26.67
C PHE A 123 -3.83 4.47 26.96
N ALA A 124 -5.16 4.54 26.77
CA ALA A 124 -5.94 5.74 27.12
C ALA A 124 -5.99 5.95 28.65
N SER A 125 -6.05 4.87 29.42
CA SER A 125 -5.89 4.93 30.88
C SER A 125 -4.48 5.30 31.34
N ALA A 126 -3.44 4.93 30.58
CA ALA A 126 -2.06 5.31 30.89
C ALA A 126 -1.79 6.80 30.64
N LEU A 127 -2.44 7.41 29.63
CA LEU A 127 -2.34 8.85 29.36
C LEU A 127 -3.07 9.72 30.40
N HIS A 128 -4.12 9.18 31.04
CA HIS A 128 -4.83 9.84 32.14
C HIS A 128 -4.25 9.55 33.53
N ALA A 129 -3.33 8.59 33.67
CA ALA A 129 -2.73 8.22 34.94
C ALA A 129 -1.59 9.16 35.41
N ASP A 130 -1.07 10.04 34.56
CA ASP A 130 0.04 10.93 34.90
C ASP A 130 -0.40 12.38 35.21
N GLY A 131 -1.36 12.50 36.12
CA GLY A 131 -1.67 13.75 36.82
C GLY A 131 -1.53 13.66 38.34
N ASN A 132 -1.21 12.47 38.89
CA ASN A 132 -1.14 12.23 40.34
C ASN A 132 0.01 11.28 40.74
N THR A 133 1.17 11.43 40.12
CA THR A 133 2.47 10.87 40.58
C THR A 133 3.21 11.86 41.49
N ALA A 134 2.49 12.72 42.20
CA ALA A 134 3.02 13.69 43.15
C ALA A 134 3.59 13.14 44.48
N PRO A 135 3.41 11.87 44.93
CA PRO A 135 4.06 11.43 46.16
C PRO A 135 5.37 10.64 45.96
N ALA A 136 5.81 10.35 44.73
CA ALA A 136 7.05 9.59 44.50
C ALA A 136 8.34 10.43 44.51
N ALA A 137 8.24 11.76 44.39
CA ALA A 137 9.38 12.68 44.45
C ALA A 137 9.79 13.07 45.90
N ALA A 138 8.98 12.74 46.91
CA ALA A 138 9.23 13.16 48.29
C ALA A 138 10.01 12.14 49.15
N GLU A 139 10.18 10.90 48.69
CA GLU A 139 10.83 9.83 49.48
C GLU A 139 12.33 9.66 49.20
N ILE A 140 12.82 10.19 48.07
CA ILE A 140 14.24 10.07 47.68
C ILE A 140 15.11 11.19 48.30
N ALA A 141 14.50 12.23 48.89
CA ALA A 141 15.21 13.36 49.48
C ALA A 141 15.59 13.18 50.98
N LYS A 142 15.41 11.98 51.57
CA LYS A 142 15.65 11.74 53.01
C LYS A 142 16.72 10.67 53.32
N VAL A 143 17.47 10.21 52.31
CA VAL A 143 18.42 9.08 52.46
C VAL A 143 19.88 9.47 52.22
N ASP A 144 20.22 10.76 52.06
CA ASP A 144 21.63 11.15 51.91
C ASP A 144 21.99 12.43 52.69
N THR A 145 22.20 12.27 54.00
CA THR A 145 23.07 13.11 54.85
C THR A 145 23.65 12.21 55.93
N PRO A 146 24.98 12.22 56.11
CA PRO A 146 25.55 12.91 57.26
C PRO A 146 26.08 14.30 56.92
#